data_AF-G9PF26-F1
#
_entry.id   AF-G9PF26-F1
#
_cell.length_a   1.000
_cell.length_b   1.000
_cell.length_c   1.000
_cell.angle_alpha   90.00
_cell.angle_beta   90.00
_cell.angle_gamma   90.00
#
_symmetry.space_group_name_H-M   'P 1'
#
loop_
_entity.id
_entity.type
_entity.pdbx_description
1 polymer ?
#
loop_
_entity_poly.entity_id
_entity_poly.type
_entity_poly.pdbx_seq_one_letter_code
_entity_poly.pdbx_strand_id
1 'polypeptide(L)'
;MLARLFKSSILRYLGVGGTAFVVDLLVTVVTRMVLVATTPLAAQMATALAVAAGYWSGFAVNYLGQRNFAFKSYANRLYSLIMYFVLVGFNWLATTVAMIALVDHLGLSATLGKIICTAVTTVWNYPIYRYVVFPRRLQVAQAQPRELPGAIDVIIPAHNSVTVLEGTLARLAAWSRGRRVPMRAIVVENASQDGTAELLEGLALTYGPSLYDGVDIFTVEAVASAKGMGRAYRRGISVSTAPLVVFSADDLPFGTSDLDYWWAHPTVGLAIGSKAHPDSQVDRGMARAAISAVFRLMRRVILGSKVGDPQGTLFIDGDWIRAHRSLLVENGYLSSTEIVALAEHDGQMPITEMPVVLTADQGAHATRIKVRDVWNMAWGLVAIRRRMRRLP
;
A
#
# COMPACT_ATOMS: atom_id res chain seq x y z
N MET A 1 10.29 29.28 22.73
CA MET A 1 8.92 29.02 22.23
C MET A 1 8.91 28.65 20.73
N LEU A 2 9.59 29.41 19.85
CA LEU A 2 9.72 29.11 18.41
C LEU A 2 10.36 27.74 18.07
N ALA A 3 11.37 27.28 18.82
CA ALA A 3 12.03 25.98 18.56
C ALA A 3 11.11 24.75 18.75
N ARG A 4 10.02 24.86 19.53
CA ARG A 4 9.03 23.77 19.69
C ARG A 4 8.08 23.66 18.49
N LEU A 5 7.78 24.77 17.81
CA LEU A 5 6.91 24.80 16.63
C LEU A 5 7.53 24.01 15.45
N PHE A 6 8.86 24.03 15.31
CA PHE A 6 9.56 23.31 14.23
C PHE A 6 9.69 21.79 14.42
N LYS A 7 9.21 21.21 15.55
CA LYS A 7 9.14 19.75 15.69
C LYS A 7 8.06 19.14 14.79
N SER A 8 6.95 19.84 14.60
CA SER A 8 5.86 19.38 13.73
C SER A 8 6.27 19.47 12.26
N SER A 9 6.15 18.36 11.54
CA SER A 9 6.36 18.35 10.08
C SER A 9 5.35 19.21 9.32
N ILE A 10 4.15 19.44 9.86
CA ILE A 10 3.12 20.28 9.22
C ILE A 10 3.52 21.75 9.30
N LEU A 11 3.98 22.22 10.46
CA LEU A 11 4.42 23.59 10.63
C LEU A 11 5.67 23.89 9.79
N ARG A 12 6.61 22.93 9.68
CA ARG A 12 7.74 23.04 8.76
C ARG A 12 7.30 23.10 7.30
N TYR A 13 6.34 22.26 6.90
CA TYR A 13 5.79 22.26 5.54
C TYR A 13 5.18 23.62 5.16
N LEU A 14 4.31 24.17 6.02
CA LEU A 14 3.68 25.47 5.82
C LEU A 14 4.71 26.61 5.84
N GLY A 15 5.67 26.55 6.76
CA GLY A 15 6.75 27.53 6.86
C GLY A 15 7.59 27.59 5.58
N VAL A 16 8.01 26.43 5.05
CA VAL A 16 8.76 26.37 3.78
C VAL A 16 7.92 26.91 2.62
N GLY A 17 6.63 26.57 2.56
CA GLY A 17 5.73 27.11 1.55
C GLY A 17 5.62 28.63 1.61
N GLY A 18 5.49 29.19 2.81
CA GLY A 18 5.47 30.64 3.04
C GLY A 18 6.79 31.32 2.64
N THR A 19 7.94 30.73 2.99
CA THR A 19 9.26 31.24 2.57
C THR A 19 9.41 31.22 1.06
N ALA A 20 9.00 30.13 0.39
CA ALA A 20 9.07 30.02 -1.06
C ALA A 20 8.22 31.10 -1.75
N PHE A 21 7.03 31.39 -1.22
CA PHE A 21 6.16 32.46 -1.73
C PHE A 21 6.79 33.85 -1.56
N VAL A 22 7.42 34.13 -0.41
CA VAL A 22 8.11 35.40 -0.19
C VAL A 22 9.29 35.56 -1.15
N VAL A 23 10.08 34.50 -1.37
CA VAL A 23 11.21 34.53 -2.32
C VAL A 23 10.71 34.78 -3.75
N ASP A 24 9.65 34.09 -4.17
CA ASP A 24 9.01 34.31 -5.46
C ASP A 24 8.64 35.78 -5.66
N LEU A 25 7.87 36.36 -4.72
CA LEU A 25 7.42 37.74 -4.78
C LEU A 25 8.60 38.74 -4.79
N LEU A 26 9.61 38.54 -3.94
CA LEU A 26 10.79 39.41 -3.89
C LEU A 26 11.59 39.35 -5.20
N VAL A 27 11.85 38.15 -5.71
CA VAL A 27 12.60 37.98 -6.97
C VAL A 27 11.83 38.60 -8.13
N THR A 28 10.49 38.45 -8.19
CA THR A 28 9.67 39.11 -9.21
C THR A 28 9.77 40.63 -9.12
N VAL A 29 9.62 41.22 -7.93
CA VAL A 29 9.69 42.68 -7.77
C VAL A 29 11.06 43.22 -8.17
N VAL A 30 12.14 42.62 -7.65
CA VAL A 30 13.52 43.06 -7.91
C VAL A 30 13.88 42.88 -9.38
N THR A 31 13.59 41.72 -9.98
CA THR A 31 13.90 41.45 -11.39
C THR A 31 13.16 42.42 -12.30
N ARG A 32 11.89 42.72 -12.00
CA ARG A 32 11.11 43.68 -12.78
C ARG A 32 11.70 45.09 -12.68
N MET A 33 12.07 45.54 -11.48
CA MET A 33 12.70 46.86 -11.28
C MET A 33 13.99 46.99 -12.09
N VAL A 34 14.85 45.95 -12.08
CA VAL A 34 16.11 45.94 -12.84
C VAL A 34 15.86 45.94 -14.35
N LEU A 35 14.96 45.09 -14.85
CA LEU A 35 14.70 44.99 -16.30
C LEU A 35 14.06 46.25 -16.88
N VAL A 36 13.18 46.92 -16.13
CA VAL A 36 12.60 48.20 -16.56
C VAL A 36 13.65 49.31 -16.62
N ALA A 37 14.67 49.26 -15.76
CA ALA A 37 15.72 50.28 -15.69
C ALA A 37 16.85 50.11 -16.72
N THR A 38 16.92 48.99 -17.46
CA THR A 38 18.05 48.70 -18.36
C THR A 38 17.82 49.15 -19.80
N THR A 39 16.78 48.62 -20.47
CA THR A 39 16.51 48.96 -21.89
C THR A 39 15.01 48.99 -22.20
N PRO A 40 14.57 49.79 -23.19
CA PRO A 40 13.17 49.80 -23.63
C PRO A 40 12.65 48.43 -24.09
N LEU A 41 13.54 47.60 -24.67
CA LEU A 41 13.21 46.24 -25.10
C LEU A 41 13.06 45.28 -23.91
N ALA A 42 13.94 45.38 -22.90
CA ALA A 42 13.80 44.64 -21.65
C ALA A 42 12.55 45.06 -20.87
N ALA A 43 12.18 46.35 -20.89
CA ALA A 43 10.97 46.86 -20.24
C ALA A 43 9.68 46.24 -20.81
N GLN A 44 9.63 45.96 -22.13
CA GLN A 44 8.49 45.30 -22.78
C GLN A 44 8.31 43.85 -22.28
N MET A 45 9.40 43.15 -21.95
CA MET A 45 9.37 41.77 -21.46
C MET A 45 9.53 41.64 -19.93
N ALA A 46 9.72 42.75 -19.22
CA ALA A 46 10.13 42.76 -17.82
C ALA A 46 9.18 41.99 -16.91
N THR A 47 7.87 42.16 -17.10
CA THR A 47 6.85 41.46 -16.30
C THR A 47 6.91 39.95 -16.51
N ALA A 48 7.00 39.48 -17.75
CA ALA A 48 7.04 38.05 -18.06
C ALA A 48 8.31 37.38 -17.51
N LEU A 49 9.47 38.00 -17.75
CA LEU A 49 10.76 37.50 -17.26
C LEU A 49 10.84 37.51 -15.72
N ALA A 50 10.30 38.54 -15.08
CA ALA A 50 10.28 38.65 -13.64
C ALA A 50 9.35 37.62 -12.96
N VAL A 51 8.17 37.37 -13.53
CA VAL A 51 7.26 36.32 -13.04
C VAL A 51 7.89 34.94 -13.21
N ALA A 52 8.55 34.68 -14.34
CA ALA A 52 9.26 33.43 -14.55
C ALA A 52 10.42 33.25 -13.56
N ALA A 53 11.24 34.28 -13.35
CA ALA A 53 12.37 34.25 -12.42
C ALA A 53 11.92 34.03 -10.97
N GLY A 54 10.85 34.72 -10.55
CA GLY A 54 10.24 34.51 -9.24
C GLY A 54 9.76 33.07 -9.06
N TYR A 55 8.95 32.59 -10.01
CA TYR A 55 8.36 31.25 -9.93
C TYR A 55 9.43 30.16 -9.83
N TRP A 56 10.47 30.20 -10.66
CA TRP A 56 11.53 29.20 -10.63
C TRP A 56 12.39 29.28 -9.36
N SER A 57 12.60 30.48 -8.83
CA SER A 57 13.31 30.68 -7.56
C SER A 57 12.50 30.14 -6.38
N GLY A 58 11.23 30.50 -6.28
CA GLY A 58 10.30 29.98 -5.27
C GLY A 58 10.14 28.46 -5.38
N PHE A 59 10.05 27.92 -6.59
CA PHE A 59 9.99 26.48 -6.86
C PHE A 59 11.22 25.74 -6.33
N ALA A 60 12.42 26.27 -6.58
CA ALA A 60 13.67 25.69 -6.09
C ALA A 60 13.75 25.73 -4.56
N VAL A 61 13.41 26.87 -3.95
CA VAL A 61 13.35 27.02 -2.49
C VAL A 61 12.34 26.05 -1.88
N ASN A 62 11.15 25.91 -2.48
CA ASN A 62 10.15 24.96 -2.00
C ASN A 62 10.67 23.53 -2.10
N TYR A 63 11.18 23.09 -3.25
CA TYR A 63 11.71 21.74 -3.40
C TYR A 63 12.81 21.41 -2.38
N LEU A 64 13.83 22.28 -2.27
CA LEU A 64 14.97 22.08 -1.38
C LEU A 64 14.55 22.14 0.10
N GLY A 65 13.73 23.13 0.46
CA GLY A 65 13.21 23.29 1.81
C GLY A 65 12.33 22.12 2.25
N GLN A 66 11.43 21.66 1.37
CA GLN A 66 10.55 20.54 1.70
C GLN A 66 11.35 19.26 1.90
N ARG A 67 12.32 19.00 1.02
CA ARG A 67 13.18 17.82 1.10
C ARG A 67 14.06 17.81 2.34
N ASN A 68 14.83 18.88 2.55
CA ASN A 68 15.94 18.89 3.50
C ASN A 68 15.50 19.33 4.90
N PHE A 69 14.50 20.21 4.99
CA PHE A 69 14.06 20.76 6.26
C PHE A 69 12.71 20.19 6.72
N ALA A 70 11.68 20.22 5.87
CA ALA A 70 10.33 19.81 6.28
C ALA A 70 10.20 18.30 6.49
N PHE A 71 10.69 17.49 5.54
CA PHE A 71 10.52 16.03 5.55
C PHE A 71 11.80 15.24 5.82
N LYS A 72 12.99 15.86 5.65
CA LYS A 72 14.31 15.22 5.86
C LYS A 72 14.41 13.87 5.12
N SER A 73 14.15 13.89 3.82
CA SER A 73 14.09 12.66 3.00
C SER A 73 15.47 12.18 2.59
N TYR A 74 15.65 10.85 2.67
CA TYR A 74 16.83 10.11 2.21
C TYR A 74 16.60 9.39 0.87
N ALA A 75 15.49 9.67 0.18
CA ALA A 75 15.21 9.10 -1.13
C ALA A 75 16.23 9.55 -2.19
N ASN A 76 16.38 8.77 -3.26
CA ASN A 76 17.24 9.11 -4.39
C ASN A 76 16.89 10.50 -4.93
N ARG A 77 17.91 11.33 -5.20
CA ARG A 77 17.74 12.69 -5.69
C ARG A 77 16.92 12.77 -6.98
N LEU A 78 17.16 11.88 -7.92
CA LEU A 78 16.47 11.85 -9.20
C LEU A 78 14.99 11.48 -9.03
N TYR A 79 14.71 10.47 -8.21
CA TYR A 79 13.33 10.05 -7.92
C TYR A 79 12.49 11.18 -7.31
N SER A 80 13.00 11.81 -6.23
CA SER A 80 12.26 12.91 -5.58
C SER A 80 12.04 14.10 -6.52
N LEU A 81 12.99 14.39 -7.41
CA LEU A 81 12.84 15.46 -8.40
C LEU A 81 11.74 15.13 -9.40
N ILE A 82 11.77 13.93 -10.00
CA ILE A 82 10.75 13.49 -10.97
C ILE A 82 9.37 13.49 -10.32
N MET A 83 9.21 12.92 -9.13
CA MET A 83 7.92 12.90 -8.42
C MET A 83 7.44 14.30 -8.04
N TYR A 84 8.36 15.22 -7.73
CA TYR A 84 8.01 16.62 -7.48
C TYR A 84 7.45 17.29 -8.75
N PHE A 85 8.08 17.09 -9.91
CA PHE A 85 7.55 17.59 -11.19
C PHE A 85 6.21 16.96 -11.56
N VAL A 86 6.05 15.65 -11.35
CA VAL A 86 4.77 14.95 -11.56
C VAL A 86 3.68 15.56 -10.68
N LEU A 87 3.96 15.83 -9.41
CA LEU A 87 3.01 16.48 -8.50
C LEU A 87 2.66 17.90 -8.96
N VAL A 88 3.63 18.67 -9.44
CA VAL A 88 3.40 20.02 -9.96
C VAL A 88 2.48 19.98 -11.19
N GLY A 89 2.75 19.07 -12.13
CA GLY A 89 1.89 18.87 -13.30
C GLY A 89 0.48 18.41 -12.93
N PHE A 90 0.36 17.48 -11.98
CA PHE A 90 -0.94 17.05 -11.45
C PHE A 90 -1.71 18.22 -10.81
N ASN A 91 -1.05 19.01 -9.97
CA ASN A 91 -1.67 20.18 -9.34
C ASN A 91 -2.12 21.22 -10.36
N TRP A 92 -1.31 21.47 -11.40
CA TRP A 92 -1.69 22.38 -12.48
C TRP A 92 -2.98 21.91 -13.18
N LEU A 93 -3.05 20.63 -13.57
CA LEU A 93 -4.24 20.07 -14.20
C LEU A 93 -5.46 20.10 -13.27
N ALA A 94 -5.30 19.62 -12.03
CA ALA A 94 -6.38 19.55 -11.06
C ALA A 94 -6.94 20.94 -10.71
N THR A 95 -6.07 21.93 -10.53
CA THR A 95 -6.52 23.31 -10.28
C THR A 95 -7.18 23.92 -11.50
N THR A 96 -6.72 23.63 -12.72
CA THR A 96 -7.36 24.10 -13.95
C THR A 96 -8.78 23.56 -14.09
N VAL A 97 -8.97 22.23 -13.93
CA VAL A 97 -10.29 21.60 -13.99
C VAL A 97 -11.21 22.12 -12.88
N ALA A 98 -10.69 22.24 -11.66
CA ALA A 98 -11.47 22.78 -10.54
C ALA A 98 -11.86 24.25 -10.76
N MET A 99 -10.98 25.07 -11.35
CA MET A 99 -11.29 26.46 -11.69
C MET A 99 -12.42 26.56 -12.72
N ILE A 100 -12.39 25.74 -13.78
CA ILE A 100 -13.47 25.66 -14.77
C ILE A 100 -14.79 25.29 -14.07
N ALA A 101 -14.78 24.27 -13.20
CA ALA A 101 -15.99 23.88 -12.48
C ALA A 101 -16.52 24.97 -11.52
N LEU A 102 -15.64 25.62 -10.76
CA LEU A 102 -16.02 26.61 -9.76
C LEU A 102 -16.50 27.92 -10.40
N VAL A 103 -15.85 28.37 -11.46
CA VAL A 103 -16.17 29.64 -12.12
C VAL A 103 -17.28 29.44 -13.15
N ASP A 104 -17.14 28.48 -14.07
CA ASP A 104 -18.01 28.38 -15.24
C ASP A 104 -19.29 27.59 -14.94
N HIS A 105 -19.28 26.66 -13.98
CA HIS A 105 -20.47 25.86 -13.63
C HIS A 105 -21.13 26.29 -12.32
N LEU A 106 -20.36 26.82 -11.36
CA LEU A 106 -20.88 27.24 -10.05
C LEU A 106 -20.97 28.76 -9.88
N GLY A 107 -20.50 29.55 -10.87
CA GLY A 107 -20.62 31.01 -10.88
C GLY A 107 -19.78 31.73 -9.83
N LEU A 108 -18.76 31.08 -9.26
CA LEU A 108 -17.89 31.71 -8.27
C LEU A 108 -16.92 32.70 -8.95
N SER A 109 -16.52 33.75 -8.22
CA SER A 109 -15.47 34.65 -8.71
C SER A 109 -14.14 33.91 -8.88
N ALA A 110 -13.35 34.30 -9.88
CA ALA A 110 -12.04 33.70 -10.13
C ALA A 110 -11.11 33.78 -8.91
N THR A 111 -11.18 34.87 -8.14
CA THR A 111 -10.42 35.05 -6.91
C THR A 111 -10.82 34.01 -5.85
N LEU A 112 -12.12 33.84 -5.62
CA LEU A 112 -12.61 32.88 -4.64
C LEU A 112 -12.30 31.43 -5.07
N GLY A 113 -12.49 31.11 -6.35
CA GLY A 113 -12.11 29.82 -6.92
C GLY A 113 -10.62 29.53 -6.72
N LYS A 114 -9.75 30.51 -6.96
CA LYS A 114 -8.30 30.36 -6.79
C LYS A 114 -7.91 30.11 -5.33
N ILE A 115 -8.55 30.80 -4.38
CA ILE A 115 -8.34 30.60 -2.94
C ILE A 115 -8.72 29.16 -2.55
N ILE A 116 -9.89 28.68 -2.99
CA ILE A 116 -10.37 27.33 -2.72
C ILE A 116 -9.39 26.29 -3.31
N CYS A 117 -9.03 26.43 -4.58
CA CYS A 117 -8.08 25.55 -5.26
C CYS A 117 -6.73 25.49 -4.54
N THR A 118 -6.21 26.62 -4.07
CA THR A 118 -4.93 26.70 -3.36
C THR A 118 -5.03 26.04 -1.98
N ALA A 119 -6.13 26.26 -1.25
CA ALA A 119 -6.36 25.63 0.04
C ALA A 119 -6.45 24.10 -0.08
N VAL A 120 -7.26 23.60 -1.03
CA VAL A 120 -7.46 22.16 -1.27
C VAL A 120 -6.16 21.49 -1.72
N THR A 121 -5.43 22.09 -2.67
CA THR A 121 -4.15 21.53 -3.12
C THR A 121 -3.11 21.51 -2.00
N THR A 122 -3.06 22.53 -1.14
CA THR A 122 -2.17 22.54 0.03
C THR A 122 -2.47 21.38 0.98
N VAL A 123 -3.75 21.06 1.18
CA VAL A 123 -4.18 19.94 2.05
C VAL A 123 -3.70 18.60 1.51
N TRP A 124 -3.89 18.28 0.23
CA TRP A 124 -3.41 17.01 -0.32
C TRP A 124 -1.90 16.99 -0.62
N ASN A 125 -1.27 18.16 -0.76
CA ASN A 125 0.15 18.25 -1.08
C ASN A 125 0.99 17.77 0.10
N TYR A 126 0.55 18.08 1.33
CA TYR A 126 1.23 17.62 2.53
C TYR A 126 1.44 16.10 2.57
N PRO A 127 0.41 15.23 2.47
CA PRO A 127 0.61 13.79 2.49
C PRO A 127 1.37 13.28 1.26
N ILE A 128 1.15 13.84 0.06
CA ILE A 128 1.90 13.45 -1.13
C ILE A 128 3.39 13.76 -0.97
N TYR A 129 3.73 14.95 -0.46
CA TYR A 129 5.12 15.29 -0.14
C TYR A 129 5.69 14.33 0.89
N ARG A 130 4.99 14.13 2.00
CA ARG A 130 5.47 13.32 3.13
C ARG A 130 5.72 11.86 2.77
N TYR A 131 4.92 11.28 1.89
CA TYR A 131 4.87 9.83 1.69
C TYR A 131 5.22 9.36 0.28
N VAL A 132 5.13 10.23 -0.74
CA VAL A 132 5.42 9.89 -2.14
C VAL A 132 6.67 10.59 -2.64
N VAL A 133 6.74 11.92 -2.52
CA VAL A 133 7.87 12.69 -3.07
C VAL A 133 9.10 12.60 -2.17
N PHE A 134 8.89 12.71 -0.86
CA PHE A 134 9.93 12.75 0.16
C PHE A 134 9.72 11.66 1.23
N PRO A 135 9.61 10.37 0.84
CA PRO A 135 9.38 9.30 1.79
C PRO A 135 10.57 9.16 2.73
N ARG A 136 10.28 9.08 4.03
CA ARG A 136 11.26 8.60 5.00
C ARG A 136 11.41 7.09 4.79
N ARG A 137 12.61 6.60 4.48
CA ARG A 137 12.86 5.15 4.49
C ARG A 137 12.50 4.64 5.88
N LEU A 138 11.53 3.74 5.95
CA LEU A 138 11.38 2.88 7.12
C LEU A 138 12.64 2.01 7.14
N GLN A 139 13.43 2.10 8.21
CA GLN A 139 14.31 0.99 8.52
C GLN A 139 13.37 -0.19 8.74
N VAL A 140 13.40 -1.16 7.83
CA VAL A 140 12.82 -2.48 8.09
C VAL A 140 13.55 -2.93 9.36
N ALA A 141 12.81 -3.09 10.45
CA ALA A 141 13.40 -3.63 11.67
C ALA A 141 14.07 -4.95 11.26
N GLN A 142 15.33 -5.13 11.63
CA GLN A 142 15.98 -6.42 11.40
C GLN A 142 15.10 -7.47 12.05
N ALA A 143 14.67 -8.44 11.25
CA ALA A 143 13.83 -9.51 11.74
C ALA A 143 14.56 -10.20 12.90
N GLN A 144 13.86 -10.35 14.02
CA GLN A 144 14.37 -11.23 15.07
C GLN A 144 14.25 -12.66 14.54
N PRO A 145 15.35 -13.44 14.54
CA PRO A 145 15.32 -14.82 14.10
C PRO A 145 14.33 -15.62 14.95
N ARG A 146 13.47 -16.40 14.30
CA ARG A 146 12.57 -17.38 14.93
C ARG A 146 13.08 -18.78 14.63
N GLU A 147 12.88 -19.72 15.55
CA GLU A 147 13.00 -21.14 15.20
C GLU A 147 11.88 -21.57 14.24
N LEU A 148 12.13 -22.61 13.45
CA LEU A 148 11.13 -23.09 12.50
C LEU A 148 9.92 -23.68 13.25
N PRO A 149 8.69 -23.33 12.85
CA PRO A 149 7.45 -23.59 13.62
C PRO A 149 6.99 -25.06 13.61
N GLY A 150 7.75 -25.97 13.00
CA GLY A 150 7.43 -27.41 12.94
C GLY A 150 6.25 -27.80 12.04
N ALA A 151 5.27 -26.92 11.84
CA ALA A 151 4.12 -27.13 10.94
C ALA A 151 3.53 -25.80 10.44
N ILE A 152 2.82 -25.85 9.30
CA ILE A 152 2.17 -24.69 8.67
C ILE A 152 0.72 -25.02 8.28
N ASP A 153 -0.20 -24.12 8.59
CA ASP A 153 -1.54 -24.11 7.99
C ASP A 153 -1.61 -23.02 6.92
N VAL A 154 -1.91 -23.37 5.67
CA VAL A 154 -2.10 -22.43 4.56
C VAL A 154 -3.60 -22.25 4.32
N ILE A 155 -4.13 -21.08 4.65
CA ILE A 155 -5.55 -20.73 4.44
C ILE A 155 -5.71 -20.15 3.03
N ILE A 156 -6.56 -20.80 2.23
CA ILE A 156 -6.79 -20.46 0.81
C ILE A 156 -8.29 -20.23 0.59
N PRO A 157 -8.78 -18.99 0.51
CA PRO A 157 -10.14 -18.71 0.07
C PRO A 157 -10.30 -19.11 -1.40
N ALA A 158 -11.28 -19.95 -1.71
CA ALA A 158 -11.59 -20.37 -3.07
C ALA A 158 -12.99 -19.85 -3.46
N HIS A 159 -13.06 -19.05 -4.53
CA HIS A 159 -14.32 -18.58 -5.11
C HIS A 159 -14.19 -18.59 -6.63
N ASN A 160 -14.88 -19.53 -7.27
CA ASN A 160 -14.76 -19.79 -8.70
C ASN A 160 -13.30 -20.06 -9.14
N SER A 161 -12.69 -21.06 -8.50
CA SER A 161 -11.26 -21.35 -8.57
C SER A 161 -10.94 -22.65 -9.32
N VAL A 162 -11.89 -23.22 -10.07
CA VAL A 162 -11.74 -24.53 -10.74
C VAL A 162 -10.48 -24.62 -11.60
N THR A 163 -10.12 -23.54 -12.29
CA THR A 163 -9.01 -23.53 -13.24
C THR A 163 -7.63 -23.44 -12.60
N VAL A 164 -7.53 -23.02 -11.33
CA VAL A 164 -6.24 -22.71 -10.67
C VAL A 164 -5.96 -23.58 -9.44
N LEU A 165 -7.00 -24.05 -8.75
CA LEU A 165 -6.88 -24.64 -7.42
C LEU A 165 -6.03 -25.92 -7.41
N GLU A 166 -6.24 -26.83 -8.36
CA GLU A 166 -5.49 -28.09 -8.44
C GLU A 166 -3.98 -27.84 -8.60
N GLY A 167 -3.60 -26.96 -9.54
CA GLY A 167 -2.22 -26.59 -9.76
C GLY A 167 -1.59 -25.88 -8.55
N THR A 168 -2.37 -25.08 -7.82
CA THR A 168 -1.95 -24.45 -6.57
C THR A 168 -1.66 -25.48 -5.48
N LEU A 169 -2.55 -26.43 -5.24
CA LEU A 169 -2.33 -27.47 -4.24
C LEU A 169 -1.17 -28.40 -4.60
N ALA A 170 -1.02 -28.75 -5.88
CA ALA A 170 0.11 -29.55 -6.35
C ALA A 170 1.46 -28.85 -6.10
N ARG A 171 1.54 -27.53 -6.32
CA ARG A 171 2.75 -26.74 -6.03
C ARG A 171 3.06 -26.69 -4.53
N LEU A 172 2.06 -26.51 -3.68
CA LEU A 172 2.23 -26.53 -2.22
C LEU A 172 2.66 -27.92 -1.72
N ALA A 173 2.07 -28.99 -2.26
CA ALA A 173 2.43 -30.36 -1.94
C ALA A 173 3.89 -30.66 -2.30
N ALA A 174 4.32 -30.27 -3.51
CA ALA A 174 5.71 -30.42 -3.94
C ALA A 174 6.68 -29.63 -3.04
N TRP A 175 6.32 -28.40 -2.66
CA TRP A 175 7.12 -27.57 -1.76
C TRP A 175 7.27 -28.21 -0.36
N SER A 176 6.14 -28.64 0.22
CA SER A 176 6.05 -29.27 1.54
C SER A 176 6.87 -30.56 1.59
N ARG A 177 6.66 -31.48 0.64
CA ARG A 177 7.38 -32.76 0.56
C ARG A 177 8.88 -32.55 0.33
N GLY A 178 9.25 -31.63 -0.58
CA GLY A 178 10.65 -31.34 -0.90
C GLY A 178 11.45 -30.77 0.28
N ARG A 179 10.80 -30.02 1.18
CA ARG A 179 11.44 -29.45 2.38
C ARG A 179 11.17 -30.23 3.66
N ARG A 180 10.37 -31.30 3.57
CA ARG A 180 9.89 -32.08 4.71
C ARG A 180 9.22 -31.21 5.78
N VAL A 181 8.32 -30.33 5.34
CA VAL A 181 7.59 -29.40 6.21
C VAL A 181 6.13 -29.84 6.30
N PRO A 182 5.64 -30.27 7.48
CA PRO A 182 4.22 -30.54 7.70
C PRO A 182 3.38 -29.34 7.31
N MET A 183 2.51 -29.53 6.33
CA MET A 183 1.67 -28.49 5.76
C MET A 183 0.25 -29.00 5.59
N ARG A 184 -0.71 -28.22 6.09
CA ARG A 184 -2.13 -28.43 5.79
C ARG A 184 -2.66 -27.24 5.02
N ALA A 185 -3.16 -27.49 3.82
CA ALA A 185 -3.89 -26.50 3.03
C ALA A 185 -5.36 -26.51 3.46
N ILE A 186 -5.77 -25.46 4.16
CA ILE A 186 -7.15 -25.23 4.58
C ILE A 186 -7.83 -24.42 3.46
N VAL A 187 -8.46 -25.12 2.54
CA VAL A 187 -9.15 -24.50 1.40
C VAL A 187 -10.57 -24.15 1.84
N VAL A 188 -10.87 -22.86 1.80
CA VAL A 188 -12.14 -22.31 2.26
C VAL A 188 -13.03 -22.00 1.07
N GLU A 189 -13.94 -22.92 0.74
CA GLU A 189 -14.99 -22.71 -0.25
C GLU A 189 -15.84 -21.47 0.16
N ASN A 190 -15.99 -20.53 -0.78
CA ASN A 190 -16.61 -19.24 -0.53
C ASN A 190 -17.79 -18.96 -1.48
N ALA A 191 -18.75 -19.88 -1.55
CA ALA A 191 -19.99 -19.77 -2.32
C ALA A 191 -19.77 -19.64 -3.85
N SER A 192 -18.96 -20.54 -4.39
CA SER A 192 -18.66 -20.68 -5.83
C SER A 192 -19.88 -21.18 -6.62
N GLN A 193 -19.85 -20.97 -7.94
CA GLN A 193 -20.94 -21.34 -8.87
C GLN A 193 -20.44 -22.13 -10.09
N ASP A 194 -19.14 -22.48 -10.13
CA ASP A 194 -18.45 -22.99 -11.31
C ASP A 194 -17.98 -24.46 -11.17
N GLY A 195 -18.36 -25.15 -10.09
CA GLY A 195 -17.88 -26.51 -9.81
C GLY A 195 -16.72 -26.59 -8.81
N THR A 196 -16.30 -25.47 -8.22
CA THR A 196 -15.16 -25.44 -7.26
C THR A 196 -15.40 -26.35 -6.05
N ALA A 197 -16.65 -26.49 -5.58
CA ALA A 197 -16.97 -27.30 -4.41
C ALA A 197 -16.72 -28.80 -4.70
N GLU A 198 -17.21 -29.29 -5.84
CA GLU A 198 -17.04 -30.67 -6.30
C GLU A 198 -15.56 -31.00 -6.55
N LEU A 199 -14.82 -30.08 -7.17
CA LEU A 199 -13.38 -30.21 -7.33
C LEU A 199 -12.67 -30.34 -5.98
N LEU A 200 -13.05 -29.50 -5.01
CA LEU A 200 -12.42 -29.48 -3.70
C LEU A 200 -12.70 -30.77 -2.90
N GLU A 201 -13.89 -31.37 -3.03
CA GLU A 201 -14.18 -32.69 -2.44
C GLU A 201 -13.24 -33.77 -2.99
N GLY A 202 -13.04 -33.82 -4.30
CA GLY A 202 -12.10 -34.75 -4.94
C GLY A 202 -10.65 -34.54 -4.50
N LEU A 203 -10.21 -33.29 -4.38
CA LEU A 203 -8.86 -32.95 -3.92
C LEU A 203 -8.67 -33.28 -2.43
N ALA A 204 -9.67 -33.04 -1.58
CA ALA A 204 -9.62 -33.40 -0.17
C ALA A 204 -9.54 -34.92 0.05
N LEU A 205 -10.16 -35.72 -0.82
CA LEU A 205 -10.00 -37.18 -0.82
C LEU A 205 -8.60 -37.60 -1.30
N THR A 206 -8.08 -36.91 -2.32
CA THR A 206 -6.76 -37.21 -2.91
C THR A 206 -5.60 -36.91 -1.96
N TYR A 207 -5.70 -35.82 -1.20
CA TYR A 207 -4.69 -35.35 -0.25
C TYR A 207 -5.09 -35.61 1.22
N GLY A 208 -6.19 -36.34 1.44
CA GLY A 208 -6.67 -36.71 2.77
C GLY A 208 -5.86 -37.85 3.38
N PRO A 209 -6.14 -38.23 4.63
CA PRO A 209 -5.53 -39.40 5.26
C PRO A 209 -5.85 -40.65 4.43
N SER A 210 -4.84 -41.29 3.85
CA SER A 210 -4.97 -42.59 3.20
C SER A 210 -5.35 -43.64 4.24
N LEU A 211 -6.28 -44.54 3.89
CA LEU A 211 -6.62 -45.73 4.69
C LEU A 211 -5.44 -46.72 4.82
N TYR A 212 -4.36 -46.52 4.07
CA TYR A 212 -3.13 -47.29 4.11
C TYR A 212 -1.93 -46.39 4.46
N ASP A 213 -1.34 -46.70 5.63
CA ASP A 213 -0.08 -46.28 6.24
C ASP A 213 0.47 -44.85 5.98
N GLY A 214 0.44 -44.03 7.04
CA GLY A 214 1.10 -42.71 7.12
C GLY A 214 0.22 -41.51 6.75
N VAL A 215 0.16 -40.50 7.63
CA VAL A 215 -0.36 -39.18 7.28
C VAL A 215 0.67 -38.50 6.37
N ASP A 216 0.30 -38.19 5.13
CA ASP A 216 1.16 -37.41 4.23
C ASP A 216 1.54 -36.09 4.92
N ILE A 217 2.78 -35.66 4.72
CA ILE A 217 3.28 -34.41 5.26
C ILE A 217 2.54 -33.19 4.66
N PHE A 218 1.89 -33.37 3.51
CA PHE A 218 0.96 -32.43 2.93
C PHE A 218 -0.48 -32.98 2.96
N THR A 219 -1.39 -32.23 3.57
CA THR A 219 -2.83 -32.56 3.62
C THR A 219 -3.70 -31.41 3.14
N VAL A 220 -4.91 -31.72 2.69
CA VAL A 220 -5.92 -30.72 2.29
C VAL A 220 -7.16 -30.88 3.16
N GLU A 221 -7.62 -29.79 3.75
CA GLU A 221 -8.88 -29.72 4.49
C GLU A 221 -9.83 -28.75 3.78
N ALA A 222 -10.98 -29.26 3.36
CA ALA A 222 -12.03 -28.49 2.74
C ALA A 222 -13.00 -27.95 3.80
N VAL A 223 -13.23 -26.64 3.83
CA VAL A 223 -14.23 -26.01 4.71
C VAL A 223 -15.07 -25.00 3.95
N ALA A 224 -16.35 -24.89 4.28
CA ALA A 224 -17.25 -23.93 3.63
C ALA A 224 -17.43 -22.65 4.46
N SER A 225 -17.68 -21.54 3.77
CA SER A 225 -18.00 -20.25 4.37
C SER A 225 -19.03 -19.48 3.53
N ALA A 226 -19.81 -18.62 4.18
CA ALA A 226 -20.64 -17.67 3.45
C ALA A 226 -19.78 -16.68 2.65
N LYS A 227 -20.34 -16.19 1.53
CA LYS A 227 -19.64 -15.30 0.58
C LYS A 227 -18.94 -14.11 1.27
N GLY A 228 -17.68 -13.90 0.90
CA GLY A 228 -16.81 -12.82 1.37
C GLY A 228 -15.45 -13.33 1.86
N MET A 229 -14.37 -12.78 1.31
CA MET A 229 -12.98 -13.16 1.63
C MET A 229 -12.65 -13.09 3.13
N GLY A 230 -13.15 -12.08 3.85
CA GLY A 230 -12.94 -11.98 5.29
C GLY A 230 -13.74 -12.99 6.12
N ARG A 231 -14.86 -13.51 5.58
CA ARG A 231 -15.56 -14.66 6.17
C ARG A 231 -14.77 -15.94 5.95
N ALA A 232 -14.22 -16.13 4.74
CA ALA A 232 -13.35 -17.26 4.45
C ALA A 232 -12.12 -17.28 5.37
N TYR A 233 -11.41 -16.17 5.51
CA TYR A 233 -10.27 -16.05 6.44
C TYR A 233 -10.66 -16.38 7.89
N ARG A 234 -11.74 -15.82 8.42
CA ARG A 234 -12.19 -16.15 9.79
C ARG A 234 -12.64 -17.60 9.95
N ARG A 235 -13.12 -18.23 8.88
CA ARG A 235 -13.41 -19.68 8.90
C ARG A 235 -12.12 -20.47 8.92
N GLY A 236 -11.15 -20.17 8.06
CA GLY A 236 -9.82 -20.79 8.07
C GLY A 236 -9.12 -20.66 9.42
N ILE A 237 -9.12 -19.46 10.02
CA ILE A 237 -8.54 -19.24 11.36
C ILE A 237 -9.22 -20.11 12.43
N SER A 238 -10.52 -20.41 12.29
CA SER A 238 -11.25 -21.19 13.30
C SER A 238 -10.90 -22.67 13.32
N VAL A 239 -10.34 -23.19 12.23
CA VAL A 239 -9.95 -24.60 12.10
C VAL A 239 -8.42 -24.78 12.06
N SER A 240 -7.66 -23.69 11.96
CA SER A 240 -6.21 -23.74 12.02
C SER A 240 -5.72 -24.09 13.42
N THR A 241 -4.64 -24.85 13.48
CA THR A 241 -3.99 -25.34 14.70
C THR A 241 -2.47 -25.23 14.63
N ALA A 242 -1.89 -25.05 13.43
CA ALA A 242 -0.45 -24.95 13.27
C ALA A 242 0.14 -23.71 13.96
N PRO A 243 1.43 -23.73 14.37
CA PRO A 243 2.11 -22.59 14.97
C PRO A 243 2.36 -21.44 13.97
N LEU A 244 2.41 -21.73 12.68
CA LEU A 244 2.44 -20.72 11.61
C LEU A 244 1.18 -20.85 10.74
N VAL A 245 0.50 -19.73 10.55
CA VAL A 245 -0.66 -19.62 9.65
C VAL A 245 -0.30 -18.71 8.50
N VAL A 246 -0.48 -19.19 7.28
CA VAL A 246 -0.21 -18.47 6.04
C VAL A 246 -1.52 -18.17 5.31
N PHE A 247 -1.77 -16.90 5.02
CA PHE A 247 -2.91 -16.49 4.19
C PHE A 247 -2.42 -16.31 2.75
N SER A 248 -2.87 -17.18 1.86
CA SER A 248 -2.49 -17.19 0.45
C SER A 248 -3.71 -17.01 -0.46
N ALA A 249 -3.45 -16.70 -1.73
CA ALA A 249 -4.44 -16.76 -2.80
C ALA A 249 -4.53 -18.16 -3.39
N ASP A 250 -5.62 -18.42 -4.10
CA ASP A 250 -5.97 -19.67 -4.79
C ASP A 250 -5.14 -19.95 -6.05
N ASP A 251 -4.39 -18.96 -6.53
CA ASP A 251 -3.57 -19.02 -7.74
C ASP A 251 -2.05 -18.96 -7.48
N LEU A 252 -1.62 -18.75 -6.23
CA LEU A 252 -0.21 -18.55 -5.86
C LEU A 252 0.50 -17.52 -6.76
N PRO A 253 0.19 -16.21 -6.63
CA PRO A 253 0.68 -15.19 -7.55
C PRO A 253 2.20 -15.02 -7.47
N PHE A 254 2.83 -15.54 -6.41
CA PHE A 254 4.27 -15.51 -6.17
C PHE A 254 4.94 -16.89 -6.33
N GLY A 255 4.20 -17.89 -6.82
CA GLY A 255 4.62 -19.28 -6.76
C GLY A 255 4.86 -19.69 -5.31
N THR A 256 6.12 -20.04 -5.00
CA THR A 256 6.59 -20.34 -3.65
C THR A 256 7.64 -19.34 -3.14
N SER A 257 7.91 -18.26 -3.87
CA SER A 257 9.07 -17.38 -3.59
C SER A 257 9.02 -16.71 -2.21
N ASP A 258 7.83 -16.39 -1.72
CA ASP A 258 7.57 -15.88 -0.38
C ASP A 258 7.74 -16.96 0.70
N LEU A 259 7.23 -18.18 0.47
CA LEU A 259 7.45 -19.35 1.33
C LEU A 259 8.95 -19.67 1.45
N ASP A 260 9.67 -19.66 0.33
CA ASP A 260 11.10 -19.90 0.24
C ASP A 260 11.90 -18.85 1.01
N TYR A 261 11.56 -17.57 0.83
CA TYR A 261 12.23 -16.48 1.52
C TYR A 261 12.00 -16.55 3.03
N TRP A 262 10.76 -16.75 3.47
CA TRP A 262 10.43 -16.86 4.90
C TRP A 262 11.11 -18.05 5.54
N TRP A 263 11.15 -19.21 4.88
CA TRP A 263 11.79 -20.41 5.42
C TRP A 263 13.30 -20.26 5.56
N ALA A 264 13.94 -19.52 4.65
CA ALA A 264 15.36 -19.18 4.75
C ALA A 264 15.65 -18.09 5.80
N HIS A 265 14.67 -17.25 6.13
CA HIS A 265 14.80 -16.11 7.04
C HIS A 265 13.60 -16.05 8.00
N PRO A 266 13.43 -17.06 8.89
CA PRO A 266 12.26 -17.13 9.75
C PRO A 266 12.21 -15.91 10.69
N THR A 267 11.05 -15.28 10.74
CA THR A 267 10.84 -14.02 11.47
C THR A 267 9.78 -14.17 12.55
N VAL A 268 9.96 -13.43 13.66
CA VAL A 268 8.92 -13.29 14.69
C VAL A 268 7.86 -12.28 14.24
N GLY A 269 6.60 -12.51 14.62
CA GLY A 269 5.49 -11.58 14.36
C GLY A 269 4.81 -11.85 13.02
N LEU A 270 4.55 -10.78 12.27
CA LEU A 270 3.84 -10.81 10.99
C LEU A 270 4.84 -10.57 9.85
N ALA A 271 5.00 -11.55 8.96
CA ALA A 271 5.74 -11.37 7.71
C ALA A 271 4.78 -11.26 6.53
N ILE A 272 5.15 -10.45 5.53
CA ILE A 272 4.28 -10.12 4.40
C ILE A 272 5.08 -10.29 3.10
N GLY A 273 4.70 -11.25 2.26
CA GLY A 273 5.18 -11.33 0.89
C GLY A 273 4.68 -10.13 0.10
N SER A 274 5.56 -9.17 -0.21
CA SER A 274 5.16 -7.82 -0.61
C SER A 274 5.67 -7.45 -2.00
N LYS A 275 4.75 -7.12 -2.92
CA LYS A 275 5.11 -6.50 -4.21
C LYS A 275 5.72 -5.10 -4.04
N ALA A 276 5.56 -4.49 -2.86
CA ALA A 276 6.08 -3.18 -2.52
C ALA A 276 7.53 -3.23 -2.01
N HIS A 277 8.05 -4.40 -1.65
CA HIS A 277 9.44 -4.56 -1.24
C HIS A 277 10.39 -4.14 -2.39
N PRO A 278 11.50 -3.42 -2.10
CA PRO A 278 12.43 -2.93 -3.13
C PRO A 278 13.02 -4.03 -4.01
N ASP A 279 13.30 -5.18 -3.39
CA ASP A 279 13.95 -6.32 -4.05
C ASP A 279 12.96 -7.30 -4.72
N SER A 280 11.65 -6.98 -4.71
CA SER A 280 10.65 -7.79 -5.39
C SER A 280 10.76 -7.67 -6.90
N GLN A 281 10.74 -8.82 -7.58
CA GLN A 281 10.77 -8.92 -9.03
C GLN A 281 9.34 -8.89 -9.55
N VAL A 282 8.89 -7.68 -9.89
CA VAL A 282 7.52 -7.44 -10.36
C VAL A 282 7.57 -6.66 -11.66
N ASP A 283 6.94 -7.19 -12.71
CA ASP A 283 6.80 -6.45 -13.96
C ASP A 283 5.85 -5.26 -13.74
N ARG A 284 6.41 -4.06 -13.77
CA ARG A 284 5.71 -2.81 -13.44
C ARG A 284 5.56 -1.96 -14.68
N GLY A 285 4.40 -2.05 -15.33
CA GLY A 285 3.91 -0.96 -16.15
C GLY A 285 3.78 0.33 -15.32
N MET A 286 4.23 1.47 -15.85
CA MET A 286 4.26 2.77 -15.14
C MET A 286 2.88 3.17 -14.58
N ALA A 287 1.80 2.89 -15.30
CA ALA A 287 0.44 3.15 -14.86
C ALA A 287 0.04 2.35 -13.60
N ARG A 288 0.39 1.06 -13.56
CA ARG A 288 0.09 0.18 -12.41
C ARG A 288 0.90 0.60 -11.18
N ALA A 289 2.13 1.09 -11.39
CA ALA A 289 2.96 1.65 -10.31
C ALA A 289 2.33 2.92 -9.71
N ALA A 290 1.81 3.83 -10.53
CA ALA A 290 1.15 5.05 -10.08
C ALA A 290 -0.11 4.75 -9.24
N ILE A 291 -0.98 3.85 -9.71
CA ILE A 291 -2.19 3.48 -8.98
C ILE A 291 -1.85 2.81 -7.64
N SER A 292 -0.86 1.93 -7.64
CA SER A 292 -0.37 1.30 -6.41
C SER A 292 0.15 2.34 -5.41
N ALA A 293 0.81 3.40 -5.89
CA ALA A 293 1.29 4.50 -5.04
C ALA A 293 0.13 5.29 -4.41
N VAL A 294 -0.96 5.53 -5.15
CA VAL A 294 -2.16 6.20 -4.62
C VAL A 294 -2.78 5.38 -3.49
N PHE A 295 -2.96 4.07 -3.67
CA PHE A 295 -3.53 3.23 -2.62
C PHE A 295 -2.62 3.10 -1.40
N ARG A 296 -1.29 3.01 -1.60
CA ARG A 296 -0.32 3.05 -0.51
C ARG A 296 -0.42 4.36 0.27
N LEU A 297 -0.53 5.49 -0.43
CA LEU A 297 -0.71 6.79 0.19
C LEU A 297 -2.00 6.84 1.02
N MET A 298 -3.12 6.39 0.47
CA MET A 298 -4.40 6.34 1.17
C MET A 298 -4.32 5.53 2.47
N ARG A 299 -3.74 4.32 2.42
CA ARG A 299 -3.55 3.50 3.63
C ARG A 299 -2.67 4.18 4.66
N ARG A 300 -1.58 4.81 4.23
CA ARG A 300 -0.66 5.50 5.14
C ARG A 300 -1.26 6.75 5.77
N VAL A 301 -2.10 7.49 5.04
CA VAL A 301 -2.77 8.69 5.55
C VAL A 301 -3.96 8.33 6.44
N ILE A 302 -4.81 7.41 5.97
CA ILE A 302 -6.01 7.03 6.67
C ILE A 302 -5.62 6.16 7.86
N LEU A 303 -5.07 4.97 7.66
CA LEU A 303 -4.76 4.04 8.76
C LEU A 303 -3.52 4.44 9.57
N GLY A 304 -2.56 5.16 8.98
CA GLY A 304 -1.23 5.32 9.57
C GLY A 304 -0.30 4.15 9.26
N SER A 305 -0.71 3.26 8.33
CA SER A 305 -0.01 2.03 8.04
C SER A 305 1.37 2.28 7.41
N LYS A 306 2.35 1.53 7.91
CA LYS A 306 3.74 1.55 7.44
C LYS A 306 3.96 0.53 6.33
N VAL A 307 3.17 -0.55 6.32
CA VAL A 307 3.23 -1.64 5.34
C VAL A 307 2.92 -1.16 3.91
N GLY A 308 3.76 -1.55 2.97
CA GLY A 308 3.60 -1.28 1.55
C GLY A 308 2.48 -2.09 0.89
N ASP A 309 2.42 -3.40 1.18
CA ASP A 309 1.47 -4.34 0.55
C ASP A 309 0.68 -5.21 1.55
N PRO A 310 -0.33 -4.66 2.24
CA PRO A 310 -1.08 -5.41 3.25
C PRO A 310 -2.01 -6.47 2.66
N GLN A 311 -2.08 -6.60 1.33
CA GLN A 311 -2.86 -7.62 0.63
C GLN A 311 -1.97 -8.71 0.02
N GLY A 312 -0.67 -8.69 0.30
CA GLY A 312 0.25 -9.77 -0.03
C GLY A 312 0.00 -11.02 0.82
N THR A 313 0.84 -12.03 0.65
CA THR A 313 0.78 -13.26 1.44
C THR A 313 1.16 -12.96 2.88
N LEU A 314 0.31 -13.31 3.85
CA LEU A 314 0.55 -13.02 5.27
C LEU A 314 1.03 -14.28 5.98
N PHE A 315 2.18 -14.20 6.66
CA PHE A 315 2.75 -15.24 7.50
C PHE A 315 2.62 -14.78 8.94
N ILE A 316 1.78 -15.45 9.73
CA ILE A 316 1.36 -14.97 11.04
C ILE A 316 1.51 -16.08 12.06
N ASP A 317 1.92 -15.69 13.27
CA ASP A 317 1.88 -16.56 14.42
C ASP A 317 0.45 -17.10 14.68
N GLY A 318 0.32 -18.43 14.72
CA GLY A 318 -0.96 -19.10 14.83
C GLY A 318 -1.73 -18.76 16.10
N ASP A 319 -1.04 -18.69 17.23
CA ASP A 319 -1.68 -18.37 18.52
C ASP A 319 -2.18 -16.93 18.51
N TRP A 320 -1.37 -16.00 17.99
CA TRP A 320 -1.76 -14.61 17.86
C TRP A 320 -3.02 -14.45 17.00
N ILE A 321 -3.06 -15.00 15.79
CA ILE A 321 -4.20 -14.78 14.88
C ILE A 321 -5.49 -15.43 15.40
N ARG A 322 -5.39 -16.58 16.08
CA ARG A 322 -6.54 -17.24 16.71
C ARG A 322 -7.08 -16.42 17.88
N ALA A 323 -6.20 -15.91 18.76
CA ALA A 323 -6.60 -15.08 19.89
C ALA A 323 -7.27 -13.77 19.47
N HIS A 324 -6.87 -13.21 18.33
CA HIS A 324 -7.38 -11.94 17.81
C HIS A 324 -8.54 -12.07 16.81
N ARG A 325 -8.96 -13.31 16.48
CA ARG A 325 -9.99 -13.60 15.47
C ARG A 325 -11.30 -12.83 15.69
N SER A 326 -11.72 -12.66 16.94
CA SER A 326 -12.97 -11.98 17.31
C SER A 326 -12.96 -10.48 17.00
N LEU A 327 -11.78 -9.87 16.85
CA LEU A 327 -11.60 -8.46 16.51
C LEU A 327 -11.68 -8.22 15.00
N LEU A 328 -11.63 -9.28 14.18
CA LEU A 328 -11.73 -9.21 12.73
C LEU A 328 -13.21 -9.18 12.31
N VAL A 329 -13.63 -8.10 11.68
CA VAL A 329 -15.04 -7.84 11.33
C VAL A 329 -15.22 -7.68 9.82
N GLU A 330 -14.20 -7.23 9.10
CA GLU A 330 -14.22 -6.99 7.67
C GLU A 330 -14.58 -8.28 6.90
N ASN A 331 -15.58 -8.20 6.03
CA ASN A 331 -16.09 -9.36 5.28
C ASN A 331 -15.49 -9.46 3.87
N GLY A 332 -14.96 -8.36 3.34
CA GLY A 332 -14.51 -8.26 1.95
C GLY A 332 -12.99 -8.34 1.78
N TYR A 333 -12.54 -7.72 0.69
CA TYR A 333 -11.15 -7.70 0.22
C TYR A 333 -10.18 -6.92 1.13
N LEU A 334 -10.70 -6.11 2.06
CA LEU A 334 -9.90 -5.37 3.04
C LEU A 334 -9.57 -6.19 4.30
N SER A 335 -9.98 -7.45 4.37
CA SER A 335 -9.76 -8.30 5.55
C SER A 335 -8.29 -8.49 5.89
N SER A 336 -7.42 -8.72 4.90
CA SER A 336 -5.96 -8.73 5.08
C SER A 336 -5.43 -7.38 5.57
N THR A 337 -5.98 -6.28 5.06
CA THR A 337 -5.65 -4.93 5.56
C THR A 337 -6.11 -4.70 7.00
N GLU A 338 -7.24 -5.28 7.41
CA GLU A 338 -7.68 -5.22 8.81
C GLU A 338 -6.75 -6.02 9.73
N ILE A 339 -6.30 -7.21 9.30
CA ILE A 339 -5.31 -8.02 10.05
C ILE A 339 -4.01 -7.23 10.24
N VAL A 340 -3.49 -6.61 9.17
CA VAL A 340 -2.28 -5.79 9.24
C VAL A 340 -2.50 -4.57 10.13
N ALA A 341 -3.64 -3.89 10.04
CA ALA A 341 -3.95 -2.74 10.87
C ALA A 341 -4.06 -3.10 12.36
N LEU A 342 -4.55 -4.31 12.66
CA LEU A 342 -4.61 -4.84 14.02
C LEU A 342 -3.21 -5.15 14.56
N ALA A 343 -2.34 -5.78 13.75
CA ALA A 343 -0.93 -6.00 14.09
C ALA A 343 -0.17 -4.68 14.34
N GLU A 344 -0.50 -3.63 13.58
CA GLU A 344 0.09 -2.29 13.74
C GLU A 344 -0.47 -1.49 14.93
N HIS A 345 -1.59 -1.92 15.53
CA HIS A 345 -2.37 -1.08 16.45
C HIS A 345 -1.57 -0.64 17.69
N ASP A 346 -0.98 -1.62 18.40
CA ASP A 346 -0.23 -1.37 19.65
C ASP A 346 1.28 -1.23 19.40
N GLY A 347 1.72 -1.49 18.16
CA GLY A 347 3.11 -1.42 17.75
C GLY A 347 4.04 -2.47 18.40
N GLN A 348 3.48 -3.42 19.15
CA GLN A 348 4.24 -4.48 19.81
C GLN A 348 4.61 -5.62 18.86
N MET A 349 3.76 -5.92 17.89
CA MET A 349 3.99 -6.99 16.92
C MET A 349 5.05 -6.55 15.90
N PRO A 350 6.20 -7.25 15.77
CA PRO A 350 7.14 -6.99 14.70
C PRO A 350 6.49 -7.29 13.33
N ILE A 351 6.71 -6.41 12.35
CA ILE A 351 6.17 -6.58 10.99
C ILE A 351 7.32 -6.48 9.99
N THR A 352 7.45 -7.49 9.14
CA THR A 352 8.50 -7.60 8.12
C THR A 352 7.89 -7.74 6.72
N GLU A 353 8.29 -6.90 5.77
CA GLU A 353 7.95 -7.11 4.35
C GLU A 353 9.07 -7.90 3.67
N MET A 354 8.71 -8.93 2.93
CA MET A 354 9.62 -9.85 2.24
C MET A 354 9.54 -9.66 0.72
N PRO A 355 10.65 -9.82 -0.01
CA PRO A 355 10.64 -9.78 -1.46
C PRO A 355 9.89 -10.98 -2.05
N VAL A 356 9.28 -10.75 -3.22
CA VAL A 356 8.52 -11.78 -3.97
C VAL A 356 8.83 -11.71 -5.45
N VAL A 357 8.62 -12.82 -6.15
CA VAL A 357 8.73 -12.92 -7.62
C VAL A 357 7.35 -13.19 -8.20
N LEU A 358 6.85 -12.30 -9.07
CA LEU A 358 5.56 -12.51 -9.76
C LEU A 358 5.70 -13.60 -10.84
N THR A 359 4.76 -14.54 -10.88
CA THR A 359 4.67 -15.52 -11.97
C THR A 359 4.21 -14.87 -13.28
N ALA A 360 4.68 -15.39 -14.42
CA ALA A 360 4.44 -14.80 -15.74
C ALA A 360 2.94 -14.72 -16.13
N ASP A 361 2.12 -15.66 -15.66
CA ASP A 361 0.68 -15.75 -15.96
C ASP A 361 -0.16 -14.59 -15.40
N GLN A 362 0.38 -13.82 -14.45
CA GLN A 362 -0.32 -12.72 -13.78
C GLN A 362 -0.16 -11.36 -14.49
N GLY A 363 0.66 -11.29 -15.55
CA GLY A 363 1.03 -10.05 -16.22
C GLY A 363 -0.13 -9.33 -16.93
N ALA A 364 -1.14 -10.07 -17.39
CA ALA A 364 -2.00 -9.64 -18.51
C ALA A 364 -3.34 -8.97 -18.15
N HIS A 365 -3.72 -8.82 -16.89
CA HIS A 365 -5.01 -8.19 -16.57
C HIS A 365 -4.90 -6.67 -16.44
N ALA A 366 -5.40 -5.95 -17.45
CA ALA A 366 -5.63 -4.51 -17.39
C ALA A 366 -6.71 -4.21 -16.33
N THR A 367 -6.29 -3.89 -15.11
CA THR A 367 -7.22 -3.52 -14.04
C THR A 367 -7.84 -2.16 -14.37
N ARG A 368 -9.05 -2.15 -14.93
CA ARG A 368 -9.87 -0.94 -15.06
C ARG A 368 -10.45 -0.58 -13.69
N ILE A 369 -9.65 0.10 -12.87
CA ILE A 369 -10.09 0.60 -11.57
C ILE A 369 -11.06 1.76 -11.80
N LYS A 370 -12.28 1.63 -11.28
CA LYS A 370 -13.28 2.71 -11.35
C LYS A 370 -13.07 3.68 -10.19
N VAL A 371 -13.41 4.95 -10.38
CA VAL A 371 -13.37 5.98 -9.31
C VAL A 371 -14.18 5.53 -8.09
N ARG A 372 -15.29 4.83 -8.31
CA ARG A 372 -16.12 4.24 -7.26
C ARG A 372 -15.35 3.24 -6.39
N ASP A 373 -14.46 2.45 -6.98
CA ASP A 373 -13.68 1.44 -6.25
C ASP A 373 -12.67 2.11 -5.31
N VAL A 374 -12.07 3.21 -5.76
CA VAL A 374 -11.19 4.06 -4.92
C VAL A 374 -11.97 4.66 -3.74
N TRP A 375 -13.18 5.18 -3.99
CA TRP A 375 -14.03 5.75 -2.95
C TRP A 375 -14.47 4.70 -1.92
N ASN A 376 -14.91 3.53 -2.38
CA ASN A 376 -15.31 2.42 -1.52
C ASN A 376 -14.14 1.96 -0.64
N MET A 377 -12.94 1.86 -1.22
CA MET A 377 -11.74 1.53 -0.47
C MET A 377 -11.42 2.60 0.59
N ALA A 378 -11.51 3.89 0.26
CA ALA A 378 -11.27 4.98 1.21
C ALA A 378 -12.17 4.86 2.45
N TRP A 379 -13.47 4.66 2.25
CA TRP A 379 -14.43 4.49 3.34
C TRP A 379 -14.21 3.21 4.13
N GLY A 380 -13.83 2.11 3.48
CA GLY A 380 -13.44 0.88 4.16
C GLY A 380 -12.24 1.09 5.09
N LEU A 381 -11.22 1.82 4.64
CA LEU A 381 -10.05 2.19 5.47
C LEU A 381 -10.45 3.09 6.65
N VAL A 382 -11.35 4.05 6.44
CA VAL A 382 -11.87 4.90 7.53
C VAL A 382 -12.63 4.06 8.57
N ALA A 383 -13.43 3.09 8.11
CA ALA A 383 -14.15 2.19 8.99
C ALA A 383 -13.19 1.33 9.84
N ILE A 384 -12.13 0.77 9.22
CA ILE A 384 -11.07 0.04 9.93
C ILE A 384 -10.42 0.94 10.99
N ARG A 385 -10.01 2.16 10.63
CA ARG A 385 -9.40 3.10 11.59
C ARG A 385 -10.30 3.40 12.79
N ARG A 386 -11.59 3.61 12.56
CA ARG A 386 -12.55 3.88 13.63
C ARG A 386 -12.67 2.69 14.58
N ARG A 387 -12.60 1.46 14.06
CA ARG A 387 -12.58 0.23 14.88
C ARG A 387 -11.28 0.12 15.68
N MET A 388 -10.12 0.28 15.04
CA MET A 388 -8.83 0.22 15.73
C MET A 388 -8.77 1.21 16.89
N ARG A 389 -9.27 2.45 16.73
CA ARG A 389 -9.32 3.44 17.82
C ARG A 389 -10.23 3.09 19.01
N ARG A 390 -11.09 2.08 18.87
CA ARG A 390 -12.01 1.61 19.93
C ARG A 390 -11.48 0.37 20.63
N LEU A 391 -10.40 -0.23 20.12
CA LEU A 391 -9.73 -1.31 20.81
C LEU A 391 -9.04 -0.74 22.07
N PRO A 392 -8.99 -1.55 23.15
CA PRO A 392 -8.46 -1.13 24.44
C PRO A 392 -6.96 -0.82 24.42
#